data_AF-A0A7C6Y5E4-F1
#
_entry.id   AF-A0A7C6Y5E4-F1
#
_cell.length_a   1.000
_cell.length_b   1.000
_cell.length_c   1.000
_cell.angle_alpha   90.00
_cell.angle_beta   90.00
_cell.angle_gamma   90.00
#
_symmetry.space_group_name_H-M   'P 1'
#
loop_
_entity.id
_entity.type
_entity.pdbx_description
1 polymer ?
#
loop_
_entity_poly.entity_id
_entity_poly.type
_entity_poly.pdbx_seq_one_letter_code
_entity_poly.pdbx_strand_id
1 'polypeptide(L)'
;MDIIDLERQFETLTREAFQTITEAETKIQEKIEKVFQTLTGSFEIKIAVLDKLEAEIEKDSADFQAALNKITNDIHTLENKKPRAFLDLKAKEAELRAKAEEELKPFFSEQKKKKTELTNQISAVKRELANFHKENNALLINEEKNFKARELDLEQRLNLDLERIYGEIVEEYSEFEKKLLETNDEKEIADLKYKIKEVRISGNTELKKIKDHYAFLLFENRLEFRKFAEKVILENSLKSEETKVRVQALESEKTKLEQEEENEIQKAEFEIQKLLLESERDNDVYKNQGLLERQLQIVDFESKAKQITSEKETKEKTLGVNYRKEAATFDLSQFEVYQPLSEVFFENFHRVSGSLLNALQASVKLYKETLLAMLLEFNEVSKSIHERFKNLLLLARKDELPKGGPNPKDILITLTKMTELSYRKRKQMYEKTTEILGKEINEILIHIRNINIVLSNHQAQLKEHEEIFQKNLEEVIKKGYMDLEENLKTTKVSEFGKKRALRKTKSLLRKEAGQNNSEIYREYNRKLRKLKEKMARYQDLQKEMESRITVESREFLKKSKKRVQELKKGFSDLLVQHEKILYDEYQNELAYNSMEERERNKEL
;
A
#
# COMPACT_ATOMS: atom_id res chain seq x y z
N MET A 1 102.72 57.97 27.61
CA MET A 1 102.08 56.83 26.91
C MET A 1 102.44 57.01 25.45
N ASP A 2 103.09 56.01 24.84
CA ASP A 2 103.37 56.09 23.41
C ASP A 2 102.13 55.69 22.58
N ILE A 3 102.20 55.84 21.26
CA ILE A 3 101.08 55.53 20.37
C ILE A 3 100.78 54.02 20.34
N ILE A 4 101.80 53.18 20.55
CA ILE A 4 101.68 51.70 20.51
C ILE A 4 100.89 51.21 21.73
N ASP A 5 101.11 51.81 22.90
CA ASP A 5 100.35 51.52 24.12
C ASP A 5 98.86 51.92 23.98
N LEU A 6 98.58 53.04 23.29
CA LEU A 6 97.22 53.50 23.00
C LEU A 6 96.48 52.52 22.09
N GLU A 7 97.10 52.11 20.98
CA GLU A 7 96.55 51.13 20.04
C GLU A 7 96.22 49.81 20.75
N ARG A 8 97.13 49.30 21.57
CA ARG A 8 96.93 48.06 22.33
C ARG A 8 95.77 48.14 23.33
N GLN A 9 95.59 49.29 23.99
CA GLN A 9 94.48 49.49 24.91
C GLN A 9 93.13 49.62 24.18
N PHE A 10 93.09 50.24 22.99
CA PHE A 10 91.89 50.24 22.14
C PHE A 10 91.52 48.84 21.66
N GLU A 11 92.48 48.04 21.22
CA GLU A 11 92.24 46.64 20.82
C GLU A 11 91.67 45.82 21.98
N THR A 12 92.18 46.03 23.20
CA THR A 12 91.70 45.34 24.40
C THR A 12 90.25 45.71 24.73
N LEU A 13 89.92 47.01 24.78
CA LEU A 13 88.55 47.49 25.01
C LEU A 13 87.57 46.97 23.95
N THR A 14 88.00 46.94 22.69
CA THR A 14 87.19 46.47 21.56
C THR A 14 86.93 44.97 21.68
N ARG A 15 87.97 44.18 21.99
CA ARG A 15 87.85 42.73 22.16
C ARG A 15 86.94 42.34 23.33
N GLU A 16 87.07 43.01 24.48
CA GLU A 16 86.22 42.78 25.66
C GLU A 16 84.74 43.10 25.37
N ALA A 17 84.48 44.18 24.63
CA ALA A 17 83.12 44.53 24.21
C ALA A 17 82.52 43.46 23.27
N PHE A 18 83.25 43.05 22.23
CA PHE A 18 82.77 42.03 21.28
C PHE A 18 82.57 40.66 21.93
N GLN A 19 83.44 40.25 22.86
CA GLN A 19 83.26 39.02 23.59
C GLN A 19 81.98 39.05 24.44
N THR A 20 81.72 40.16 25.15
CA THR A 20 80.51 40.34 25.95
C THR A 20 79.23 40.30 25.10
N ILE A 21 79.28 40.87 23.89
CA ILE A 21 78.17 40.83 22.92
C ILE A 21 77.94 39.40 22.43
N THR A 22 78.99 38.70 22.02
CA THR A 22 78.90 37.32 21.51
C THR A 22 78.33 36.35 22.56
N GLU A 23 78.75 36.50 23.82
CA GLU A 23 78.23 35.72 24.95
C GLU A 23 76.77 36.07 25.30
N ALA A 24 76.33 37.31 25.04
CA ALA A 24 74.93 37.70 25.21
C ALA A 24 74.07 37.07 24.12
N GLU A 25 74.47 37.20 22.85
CA GLU A 25 73.76 36.65 21.67
C GLU A 25 73.56 35.13 21.75
N THR A 26 74.62 34.39 22.07
CA THR A 26 74.55 32.92 22.24
C THR A 26 73.56 32.50 23.33
N LYS A 27 73.57 33.15 24.49
CA LYS A 27 72.62 32.88 25.59
C LYS A 27 71.17 33.13 25.20
N ILE A 28 70.91 34.06 24.29
CA ILE A 28 69.55 34.35 23.82
C ILE A 28 69.10 33.32 22.83
N GLN A 29 69.97 32.93 21.90
CA GLN A 29 69.64 31.90 20.94
C GLN A 29 69.26 30.59 21.65
N GLU A 30 69.99 30.21 22.70
CA GLU A 30 69.63 29.07 23.57
C GLU A 30 68.28 29.24 24.28
N LYS A 31 67.97 30.44 24.79
CA LYS A 31 66.68 30.72 25.44
C LYS A 31 65.53 30.67 24.43
N ILE A 32 65.71 31.24 23.24
CA ILE A 32 64.73 31.23 22.14
C ILE A 32 64.45 29.79 21.72
N GLU A 33 65.48 28.99 21.45
CA GLU A 33 65.33 27.59 21.03
C GLU A 33 64.58 26.75 22.07
N LYS A 34 64.85 26.93 23.38
CA LYS A 34 64.14 26.23 24.45
C LYS A 34 62.65 26.56 24.47
N VAL A 35 62.28 27.82 24.26
CA VAL A 35 60.86 28.22 24.20
C VAL A 35 60.19 27.58 22.97
N PHE A 36 60.82 27.62 21.80
CA PHE A 36 60.27 27.00 20.59
C PHE A 36 60.14 25.47 20.69
N GLN A 37 61.10 24.78 21.32
CA GLN A 37 60.97 23.35 21.60
C GLN A 37 59.77 23.04 22.51
N THR A 38 59.53 23.88 23.53
CA THR A 38 58.39 23.73 24.45
C THR A 38 57.05 23.97 23.73
N LEU A 39 56.98 24.97 22.85
CA LEU A 39 55.81 25.23 22.00
C LEU A 39 55.53 24.04 21.07
N THR A 40 56.56 23.49 20.43
CA THR A 40 56.41 22.36 19.48
C THR A 40 55.92 21.09 20.19
N GLY A 41 56.51 20.74 21.34
CA GLY A 41 56.09 19.55 22.09
C GLY A 41 54.68 19.67 22.69
N SER A 42 54.28 20.87 23.13
CA SER A 42 52.92 21.10 23.63
C SER A 42 51.88 21.10 22.51
N PHE A 43 52.24 21.59 21.31
CA PHE A 43 51.41 21.53 20.11
C PHE A 43 51.05 20.09 19.72
N GLU A 44 52.03 19.19 19.66
CA GLU A 44 51.81 17.78 19.29
C GLU A 44 50.85 17.06 20.25
N ILE A 45 51.01 17.27 21.57
CA ILE A 45 50.19 16.60 22.59
C ILE A 45 48.75 17.10 22.54
N LYS A 46 48.56 18.41 22.37
CA LYS A 46 47.24 19.05 22.49
C LYS A 46 46.41 18.95 21.21
N ILE A 47 47.03 18.94 20.04
CA ILE A 47 46.33 18.59 18.78
C ILE A 47 45.74 17.20 18.85
N ALA A 48 46.48 16.22 19.37
CA ALA A 48 45.96 14.86 19.51
C ALA A 48 44.71 14.76 20.42
N VAL A 49 44.48 15.73 21.30
CA VAL A 49 43.25 15.82 22.12
C VAL A 49 42.10 16.41 21.29
N LEU A 50 42.37 17.46 20.51
CA LEU A 50 41.37 18.07 19.61
C LEU A 50 40.93 17.09 18.51
N ASP A 51 41.86 16.39 17.88
CA ASP A 51 41.58 15.36 16.85
C ASP A 51 40.69 14.23 17.39
N LYS A 52 40.91 13.83 18.66
CA LYS A 52 40.06 12.81 19.31
C LYS A 52 38.63 13.31 19.52
N LEU A 53 38.46 14.56 19.93
CA LEU A 53 37.14 15.16 20.12
C LEU A 53 36.40 15.32 18.77
N GLU A 54 37.12 15.67 17.69
CA GLU A 54 36.56 15.69 16.33
C GLU A 54 36.10 14.31 15.87
N ALA A 55 36.95 13.28 16.04
CA ALA A 55 36.59 11.91 15.69
C ALA A 55 35.38 11.38 16.49
N GLU A 56 35.24 11.78 17.75
CA GLU A 56 34.08 11.43 18.58
C GLU A 56 32.80 12.10 18.08
N ILE A 57 32.86 13.38 17.68
CA ILE A 57 31.74 14.11 17.07
C ILE A 57 31.31 13.45 15.75
N GLU A 58 32.26 13.10 14.88
CA GLU A 58 31.96 12.43 13.60
C GLU A 58 31.30 11.08 13.80
N LYS A 59 31.83 10.27 14.73
CA LYS A 59 31.28 8.95 15.06
C LYS A 59 29.85 9.05 15.60
N ASP A 60 29.61 9.92 16.57
CA ASP A 60 28.26 10.12 17.13
C ASP A 60 27.27 10.60 16.05
N SER A 61 27.70 11.49 15.15
CA SER A 61 26.86 11.97 14.04
C SER A 61 26.50 10.83 13.08
N ALA A 62 27.46 9.95 12.77
CA ALA A 62 27.24 8.77 11.94
C ALA A 62 26.28 7.77 12.59
N ASP A 63 26.42 7.50 13.90
CA ASP A 63 25.56 6.59 14.65
C ASP A 63 24.10 7.10 14.68
N PHE A 64 23.89 8.39 14.94
CA PHE A 64 22.56 9.00 14.88
C PHE A 64 21.96 8.95 13.46
N GLN A 65 22.77 9.19 12.43
CA GLN A 65 22.32 9.12 11.04
C GLN A 65 21.92 7.69 10.64
N ALA A 66 22.69 6.69 11.06
CA ALA A 66 22.36 5.28 10.85
C ALA A 66 21.05 4.90 11.54
N ALA A 67 20.82 5.36 12.77
CA ALA A 67 19.57 5.14 13.49
C ALA A 67 18.37 5.79 12.79
N LEU A 68 18.51 7.03 12.30
CA LEU A 68 17.47 7.72 11.52
C LEU A 68 17.17 6.97 10.20
N ASN A 69 18.20 6.56 9.46
CA ASN A 69 18.04 5.81 8.22
C ASN A 69 17.30 4.48 8.44
N LYS A 70 17.59 3.78 9.55
CA LYS A 70 16.87 2.56 9.92
C LYS A 70 15.37 2.82 10.13
N ILE A 71 15.03 3.89 10.86
CA ILE A 71 13.63 4.28 11.08
C ILE A 71 12.95 4.64 9.76
N THR A 72 13.62 5.39 8.87
CA THR A 72 13.08 5.73 7.55
C THR A 72 12.79 4.48 6.71
N ASN A 73 13.69 3.50 6.73
CA ASN A 73 13.47 2.22 6.05
C ASN A 73 12.31 1.41 6.66
N ASP A 74 12.18 1.42 8.00
CA ASP A 74 11.07 0.77 8.69
C ASP A 74 9.72 1.41 8.31
N ILE A 75 9.66 2.75 8.23
CA ILE A 75 8.48 3.49 7.75
C ILE A 75 8.17 3.09 6.30
N HIS A 76 9.16 3.15 5.40
CA HIS A 76 8.95 2.84 3.98
C HIS A 76 8.48 1.38 3.77
N THR A 77 9.00 0.45 4.58
CA THR A 77 8.57 -0.96 4.57
C THR A 77 7.11 -1.10 5.00
N LEU A 78 6.66 -0.35 6.02
CA LEU A 78 5.28 -0.35 6.48
C LEU A 78 4.32 0.26 5.46
N GLU A 79 4.71 1.33 4.79
CA GLU A 79 3.93 2.00 3.73
C GLU A 79 3.71 1.08 2.52
N ASN A 80 4.74 0.34 2.11
CA ASN A 80 4.69 -0.55 0.95
C ASN A 80 4.04 -1.91 1.22
N LYS A 81 3.83 -2.28 2.49
CA LYS A 81 3.26 -3.58 2.86
C LYS A 81 1.80 -3.63 2.41
N LYS A 82 1.45 -4.54 1.51
CA LYS A 82 0.05 -4.71 1.07
C LYS A 82 -0.84 -5.22 2.21
N PRO A 83 -2.10 -4.76 2.31
CA PRO A 83 -3.08 -5.34 3.23
C PRO A 83 -3.26 -6.83 2.92
N ARG A 84 -3.11 -7.69 3.93
CA ARG A 84 -3.49 -9.11 3.80
C ARG A 84 -4.98 -9.26 4.06
N ALA A 85 -5.65 -10.05 3.23
CA ALA A 85 -7.01 -10.50 3.52
C ALA A 85 -6.98 -11.45 4.72
N PHE A 86 -8.04 -11.42 5.54
CA PHE A 86 -8.28 -12.34 6.64
C PHE A 86 -8.67 -13.74 6.13
N LEU A 87 -9.50 -13.78 5.08
CA LEU A 87 -10.00 -14.99 4.45
C LEU A 87 -9.86 -14.91 2.92
N ASP A 88 -9.59 -16.04 2.28
CA ASP A 88 -9.77 -16.17 0.84
C ASP A 88 -11.27 -16.39 0.54
N LEU A 89 -11.93 -15.35 0.03
CA LEU A 89 -13.36 -15.38 -0.25
C LEU A 89 -13.73 -16.44 -1.31
N LYS A 90 -12.83 -16.74 -2.26
CA LYS A 90 -13.09 -17.77 -3.28
C LYS A 90 -13.03 -19.17 -2.69
N ALA A 91 -12.03 -19.42 -1.84
CA ALA A 91 -11.94 -20.68 -1.12
C ALA A 91 -13.13 -20.86 -0.17
N LYS A 92 -13.59 -19.78 0.48
CA LYS A 92 -14.76 -19.80 1.36
C LYS A 92 -16.07 -20.07 0.60
N GLU A 93 -16.24 -19.47 -0.57
CA GLU A 93 -17.39 -19.77 -1.44
C GLU A 93 -17.42 -21.24 -1.84
N ALA A 94 -16.27 -21.81 -2.25
CA ALA A 94 -16.18 -23.23 -2.60
C ALA A 94 -16.51 -24.14 -1.42
N GLU A 95 -16.02 -23.83 -0.21
CA GLU A 95 -16.34 -24.57 1.02
C GLU A 95 -17.84 -24.56 1.33
N LEU A 96 -18.48 -23.38 1.23
CA LEU A 96 -19.92 -23.23 1.52
C LEU A 96 -20.78 -23.96 0.49
N ARG A 97 -20.42 -23.90 -0.80
CA ARG A 97 -21.12 -24.65 -1.86
C ARG A 97 -21.00 -26.16 -1.66
N ALA A 98 -19.79 -26.65 -1.34
CA ALA A 98 -19.57 -28.08 -1.09
C ALA A 98 -20.41 -28.60 0.09
N LYS A 99 -20.49 -27.84 1.19
CA LYS A 99 -21.33 -28.19 2.34
C LYS A 99 -22.82 -28.22 1.98
N ALA A 100 -23.31 -27.21 1.27
CA ALA A 100 -24.70 -27.17 0.81
C ALA A 100 -25.04 -28.34 -0.12
N GLU A 101 -24.14 -28.69 -1.04
CA GLU A 101 -24.32 -29.88 -1.89
C GLU A 101 -24.38 -31.18 -1.08
N GLU A 102 -23.54 -31.35 -0.06
CA GLU A 102 -23.60 -32.52 0.82
C GLU A 102 -24.90 -32.60 1.63
N GLU A 103 -25.40 -31.47 2.12
CA GLU A 103 -26.67 -31.39 2.85
C GLU A 103 -27.88 -31.67 1.95
N LEU A 104 -27.84 -31.26 0.68
CA LEU A 104 -28.94 -31.46 -0.27
C LEU A 104 -28.95 -32.84 -0.94
N LYS A 105 -27.82 -33.56 -1.00
CA LYS A 105 -27.73 -34.94 -1.55
C LYS A 105 -28.82 -35.90 -1.03
N PRO A 106 -29.06 -36.05 0.29
CA PRO A 106 -30.10 -36.95 0.78
C PRO A 106 -31.49 -36.55 0.30
N PHE A 107 -31.80 -35.25 0.28
CA PHE A 107 -33.07 -34.72 -0.19
C PHE A 107 -33.29 -35.02 -1.68
N PHE A 108 -32.30 -34.76 -2.55
CA PHE A 108 -32.41 -35.10 -3.98
C PHE A 108 -32.54 -36.60 -4.23
N SER A 109 -31.88 -37.43 -3.42
CA SER A 109 -32.03 -38.89 -3.50
C SER A 109 -33.47 -39.32 -3.21
N GLU A 110 -34.08 -38.74 -2.17
CA GLU A 110 -35.47 -39.01 -1.81
C GLU A 110 -36.45 -38.52 -2.89
N GLN A 111 -36.28 -37.31 -3.39
CA GLN A 111 -37.14 -36.75 -4.45
C GLN A 111 -37.05 -37.56 -5.75
N LYS A 112 -35.84 -38.01 -6.13
CA LYS A 112 -35.65 -38.91 -7.28
C LYS A 112 -36.41 -40.24 -7.12
N LYS A 113 -36.43 -40.82 -5.91
CA LYS A 113 -37.20 -42.04 -5.63
C LYS A 113 -38.70 -41.79 -5.80
N LYS A 114 -39.23 -40.72 -5.20
CA LYS A 114 -40.65 -40.34 -5.32
C LYS A 114 -41.06 -40.07 -6.78
N LYS A 115 -40.27 -39.34 -7.55
CA LYS A 115 -40.51 -39.10 -8.98
C LYS A 115 -40.54 -40.39 -9.81
N THR A 116 -39.65 -41.33 -9.49
CA THR A 116 -39.61 -42.64 -10.15
C THR A 116 -40.86 -43.46 -9.80
N GLU A 117 -41.28 -43.43 -8.54
CA GLU A 117 -42.51 -44.07 -8.07
C GLU A 117 -43.75 -43.53 -8.78
N LEU A 118 -43.92 -42.19 -8.84
CA LEU A 118 -45.02 -41.55 -9.57
C LEU A 118 -45.02 -41.91 -11.06
N THR A 119 -43.83 -41.98 -11.68
CA THR A 119 -43.70 -42.39 -13.09
C THR A 119 -44.16 -43.84 -13.29
N ASN A 120 -43.80 -44.74 -12.37
CA ASN A 120 -44.24 -46.13 -12.40
C ASN A 120 -45.76 -46.25 -12.19
N GLN A 121 -46.35 -45.44 -11.29
CA GLN A 121 -47.80 -45.39 -11.06
C GLN A 121 -48.55 -44.89 -12.30
N ILE A 122 -48.07 -43.83 -12.96
CA ILE A 122 -48.64 -43.34 -14.23
C ILE A 122 -48.63 -44.45 -15.30
N SER A 123 -47.51 -45.17 -15.44
CA SER A 123 -47.41 -46.29 -16.39
C SER A 123 -48.28 -47.49 -15.99
N ALA A 124 -48.51 -47.74 -14.70
CA ALA A 124 -49.44 -48.77 -14.24
C ALA A 124 -50.88 -48.41 -14.63
N VAL A 125 -51.32 -47.19 -14.34
CA VAL A 125 -52.66 -46.68 -14.68
C VAL A 125 -52.91 -46.69 -16.19
N LYS A 126 -51.91 -46.35 -17.01
CA LYS A 126 -52.01 -46.45 -18.49
C LYS A 126 -52.14 -47.89 -18.97
N ARG A 127 -51.44 -48.85 -18.34
CA ARG A 127 -51.56 -50.29 -18.65
C ARG A 127 -52.93 -50.84 -18.25
N GLU A 128 -53.46 -50.42 -17.09
CA GLU A 128 -54.82 -50.78 -16.66
C GLU A 128 -55.86 -50.35 -17.71
N LEU A 129 -55.77 -49.13 -18.24
CA LEU A 129 -56.66 -48.67 -19.31
C LEU A 129 -56.56 -49.53 -20.58
N ALA A 130 -55.33 -49.84 -21.01
CA ALA A 130 -55.11 -50.66 -22.21
C ALA A 130 -55.68 -52.08 -22.04
N ASN A 131 -55.50 -52.68 -20.86
CA ASN A 131 -56.06 -53.99 -20.54
C ASN A 131 -57.59 -53.94 -20.52
N PHE A 132 -58.18 -52.92 -19.88
CA PHE A 132 -59.63 -52.73 -19.85
C PHE A 132 -60.21 -52.59 -21.26
N HIS A 133 -59.61 -51.76 -22.13
CA HIS A 133 -60.03 -51.64 -23.53
C HIS A 133 -59.91 -52.95 -24.30
N LYS A 134 -58.84 -53.72 -24.07
CA LYS A 134 -58.64 -55.01 -24.71
C LYS A 134 -59.72 -56.03 -24.30
N GLU A 135 -60.03 -56.10 -23.01
CA GLU A 135 -61.07 -56.99 -22.47
C GLU A 135 -62.45 -56.62 -23.01
N ASN A 136 -62.82 -55.34 -22.95
CA ASN A 136 -64.11 -54.85 -23.45
C ASN A 136 -64.26 -55.03 -24.98
N ASN A 137 -63.21 -54.78 -25.75
CA ASN A 137 -63.25 -55.01 -27.20
C ASN A 137 -63.33 -56.50 -27.53
N ALA A 138 -62.71 -57.37 -26.73
CA ALA A 138 -62.85 -58.82 -26.91
C ALA A 138 -64.29 -59.28 -26.63
N LEU A 139 -64.97 -58.71 -25.62
CA LEU A 139 -66.40 -58.94 -25.38
C LEU A 139 -67.24 -58.49 -26.57
N LEU A 140 -66.99 -57.32 -27.13
CA LEU A 140 -67.68 -56.83 -28.33
C LEU A 140 -67.51 -57.76 -29.54
N ILE A 141 -66.29 -58.22 -29.80
CA ILE A 141 -66.01 -59.14 -30.91
C ILE A 141 -66.74 -60.48 -30.71
N ASN A 142 -66.77 -61.00 -29.49
CA ASN A 142 -67.49 -62.24 -29.18
C ASN A 142 -69.00 -62.06 -29.35
N GLU A 143 -69.55 -60.94 -28.89
CA GLU A 143 -70.97 -60.65 -29.04
C GLU A 143 -71.36 -60.41 -30.50
N GLU A 144 -70.49 -59.80 -31.32
CA GLU A 144 -70.73 -59.67 -32.77
C GLU A 144 -70.82 -61.03 -33.46
N LYS A 145 -69.99 -62.00 -33.06
CA LYS A 145 -70.09 -63.38 -33.57
C LYS A 145 -71.40 -64.05 -33.16
N ASN A 146 -71.81 -63.89 -31.90
CA ASN A 146 -73.07 -64.43 -31.40
C ASN A 146 -74.28 -63.81 -32.12
N PHE A 147 -74.27 -62.48 -32.28
CA PHE A 147 -75.27 -61.73 -33.04
C PHE A 147 -75.42 -62.26 -34.47
N LYS A 148 -74.30 -62.39 -35.21
CA LYS A 148 -74.30 -62.91 -36.58
C LYS A 148 -74.78 -64.37 -36.67
N ALA A 149 -74.43 -65.19 -35.68
CA ALA A 149 -74.91 -66.57 -35.61
C ALA A 149 -76.43 -66.63 -35.35
N ARG A 150 -76.95 -65.78 -34.46
CA ARG A 150 -78.39 -65.62 -34.21
C ARG A 150 -79.13 -65.15 -35.47
N GLU A 151 -78.58 -64.17 -36.18
CA GLU A 151 -79.15 -63.64 -37.42
C GLU A 151 -79.26 -64.74 -38.49
N LEU A 152 -78.18 -65.50 -38.71
CA LEU A 152 -78.17 -66.61 -39.65
C LEU A 152 -79.16 -67.74 -39.29
N ASP A 153 -79.27 -68.10 -38.00
CA ASP A 153 -80.25 -69.09 -37.53
C ASP A 153 -81.69 -68.62 -37.77
N LEU A 154 -81.99 -67.34 -37.53
CA LEU A 154 -83.31 -66.76 -37.83
C LEU A 154 -83.63 -66.81 -39.33
N GLU A 155 -82.67 -66.48 -40.20
CA GLU A 155 -82.85 -66.58 -41.65
C GLU A 155 -83.07 -68.03 -42.12
N GLN A 156 -82.34 -68.98 -41.56
CA GLN A 156 -82.52 -70.41 -41.87
C GLN A 156 -83.89 -70.91 -41.45
N ARG A 157 -84.35 -70.55 -40.24
CA ARG A 157 -85.67 -70.94 -39.74
C ARG A 157 -86.80 -70.30 -40.54
N LEU A 158 -86.65 -69.04 -40.93
CA LEU A 158 -87.57 -68.37 -41.85
C LEU A 158 -87.74 -69.19 -43.14
N ASN A 159 -86.64 -69.59 -43.77
CA ASN A 159 -86.70 -70.38 -45.00
C ASN A 159 -87.37 -71.74 -44.78
N LEU A 160 -87.06 -72.45 -43.69
CA LEU A 160 -87.69 -73.73 -43.36
C LEU A 160 -89.19 -73.59 -43.11
N ASP A 161 -89.63 -72.57 -42.36
CA ASP A 161 -91.05 -72.34 -42.09
C ASP A 161 -91.80 -71.92 -43.38
N LEU A 162 -91.17 -71.11 -44.24
CA LEU A 162 -91.73 -70.77 -45.55
C LEU A 162 -91.84 -72.00 -46.46
N GLU A 163 -90.82 -72.86 -46.52
CA GLU A 163 -90.84 -74.10 -47.30
C GLU A 163 -91.90 -75.08 -46.80
N ARG A 164 -92.01 -75.26 -45.48
CA ARG A 164 -93.04 -76.13 -44.88
C ARG A 164 -94.44 -75.68 -45.27
N ILE A 165 -94.72 -74.39 -45.04
CA ILE A 165 -96.05 -73.83 -45.29
C ILE A 165 -96.35 -73.79 -46.78
N TYR A 166 -95.36 -73.49 -47.62
CA TYR A 166 -95.51 -73.61 -49.06
C TYR A 166 -95.83 -75.05 -49.48
N GLY A 167 -95.17 -76.05 -48.91
CA GLY A 167 -95.47 -77.46 -49.13
C GLY A 167 -96.90 -77.84 -48.73
N GLU A 168 -97.35 -77.44 -47.54
CA GLU A 168 -98.72 -77.67 -47.05
C GLU A 168 -99.77 -77.02 -47.98
N ILE A 169 -99.56 -75.77 -48.39
CA ILE A 169 -100.43 -75.07 -49.36
C ILE A 169 -100.48 -75.83 -50.69
N VAL A 170 -99.33 -76.26 -51.20
CA VAL A 170 -99.22 -76.99 -52.47
C VAL A 170 -99.95 -78.32 -52.42
N GLU A 171 -99.77 -79.10 -51.35
CA GLU A 171 -100.48 -80.36 -51.16
C GLU A 171 -101.99 -80.14 -51.10
N GLU A 172 -102.45 -79.18 -50.30
CA GLU A 172 -103.86 -78.90 -50.07
C GLU A 172 -104.58 -78.48 -51.36
N TYR A 173 -104.02 -77.53 -52.13
CA TYR A 173 -104.65 -77.17 -53.42
C TYR A 173 -104.47 -78.24 -54.49
N SER A 174 -103.40 -79.05 -54.46
CA SER A 174 -103.17 -80.13 -55.43
C SER A 174 -104.22 -81.24 -55.31
N GLU A 175 -104.73 -81.50 -54.10
CA GLU A 175 -105.86 -82.42 -53.91
C GLU A 175 -107.13 -81.91 -54.60
N PHE A 176 -107.38 -80.59 -54.53
CA PHE A 176 -108.49 -79.97 -55.25
C PHE A 176 -108.25 -79.93 -56.77
N GLU A 177 -107.01 -79.72 -57.24
CA GLU A 177 -106.65 -79.78 -58.66
C GLU A 177 -106.82 -81.18 -59.25
N LYS A 178 -106.46 -82.24 -58.52
CA LYS A 178 -106.70 -83.63 -58.94
C LYS A 178 -108.20 -83.91 -59.12
N LYS A 179 -109.02 -83.50 -58.14
CA LYS A 179 -110.49 -83.62 -58.24
C LYS A 179 -111.06 -82.79 -59.40
N LEU A 180 -110.49 -81.62 -59.68
CA LEU A 180 -110.89 -80.78 -60.81
C LEU A 180 -110.69 -81.47 -62.16
N LEU A 181 -109.63 -82.28 -62.30
CA LEU A 181 -109.33 -83.03 -63.52
C LEU A 181 -110.20 -84.28 -63.72
N GLU A 182 -110.82 -84.78 -62.64
CA GLU A 182 -111.64 -86.00 -62.64
C GLU A 182 -113.15 -85.71 -62.85
N THR A 183 -113.61 -84.50 -62.55
CA THR A 183 -115.02 -84.09 -62.61
C THR A 183 -115.39 -83.44 -63.96
N ASN A 184 -116.58 -83.76 -64.48
CA ASN A 184 -117.16 -83.13 -65.69
C ASN A 184 -118.37 -82.21 -65.40
N ASP A 185 -118.69 -81.93 -64.13
CA ASP A 185 -119.78 -81.03 -63.71
C ASP A 185 -119.29 -79.57 -63.64
N GLU A 186 -119.91 -78.69 -64.43
CA GLU A 186 -119.56 -77.26 -64.49
C GLU A 186 -119.69 -76.53 -63.15
N LYS A 187 -120.66 -76.92 -62.29
CA LYS A 187 -120.82 -76.29 -60.96
C LYS A 187 -119.72 -76.72 -60.00
N GLU A 188 -119.39 -78.00 -59.99
CA GLU A 188 -118.33 -78.54 -59.15
C GLU A 188 -116.94 -78.04 -59.60
N ILE A 189 -116.73 -77.84 -60.90
CA ILE A 189 -115.52 -77.20 -61.44
C ILE A 189 -115.37 -75.76 -60.94
N ALA A 190 -116.46 -74.97 -60.91
CA ALA A 190 -116.42 -73.60 -60.41
C ALA A 190 -116.12 -73.55 -58.91
N ASP A 191 -116.74 -74.43 -58.11
CA ASP A 191 -116.52 -74.53 -56.66
C ASP A 191 -115.09 -74.99 -56.33
N LEU A 192 -114.54 -75.96 -57.07
CA LEU A 192 -113.16 -76.42 -56.88
C LEU A 192 -112.13 -75.33 -57.26
N LYS A 193 -112.37 -74.56 -58.34
CA LYS A 193 -111.53 -73.39 -58.66
C LYS A 193 -111.59 -72.31 -57.58
N TYR A 194 -112.77 -72.07 -57.01
CA TYR A 194 -112.94 -71.16 -55.88
C TYR A 194 -112.16 -71.63 -54.65
N LYS A 195 -112.25 -72.92 -54.29
CA LYS A 195 -111.50 -73.51 -53.16
C LYS A 195 -109.98 -73.48 -53.36
N ILE A 196 -109.48 -73.77 -54.57
CA ILE A 196 -108.05 -73.64 -54.91
C ILE A 196 -107.59 -72.18 -54.70
N LYS A 197 -108.39 -71.21 -55.17
CA LYS A 197 -108.08 -69.79 -54.99
C LYS A 197 -108.12 -69.37 -53.52
N GLU A 198 -109.08 -69.88 -52.74
CA GLU A 198 -109.21 -69.62 -51.31
C GLU A 198 -108.02 -70.15 -50.51
N VAL A 199 -107.61 -71.40 -50.76
CA VAL A 199 -106.41 -72.02 -50.15
C VAL A 199 -105.15 -71.21 -50.49
N ARG A 200 -104.99 -70.81 -51.75
CA ARG A 200 -103.82 -70.00 -52.17
C ARG A 200 -103.81 -68.60 -51.56
N ILE A 201 -104.96 -67.94 -51.43
CA ILE A 201 -105.07 -66.64 -50.75
C ILE A 201 -104.74 -66.77 -49.26
N SER A 202 -105.31 -67.77 -48.58
CA SER A 202 -105.02 -68.04 -47.17
C SER A 202 -103.53 -68.35 -46.97
N GLY A 203 -102.96 -69.18 -47.85
CA GLY A 203 -101.55 -69.52 -47.85
C GLY A 203 -100.62 -68.32 -48.04
N ASN A 204 -100.93 -67.40 -48.97
CA ASN A 204 -100.17 -66.17 -49.14
C ASN A 204 -100.22 -65.27 -47.88
N THR A 205 -101.38 -65.22 -47.21
CA THR A 205 -101.52 -64.50 -45.93
C THR A 205 -100.69 -65.15 -44.82
N GLU A 206 -100.60 -66.48 -44.77
CA GLU A 206 -99.74 -67.19 -43.80
C GLU A 206 -98.25 -67.01 -44.08
N LEU A 207 -97.81 -67.08 -45.34
CA LEU A 207 -96.43 -66.79 -45.74
C LEU A 207 -96.02 -65.38 -45.31
N LYS A 208 -96.88 -64.37 -45.51
CA LYS A 208 -96.62 -63.02 -45.01
C LYS A 208 -96.51 -62.97 -43.48
N LYS A 209 -97.43 -63.60 -42.73
CA LYS A 209 -97.37 -63.62 -41.26
C LYS A 209 -96.04 -64.18 -40.76
N ILE A 210 -95.52 -65.21 -41.42
CA ILE A 210 -94.21 -65.80 -41.11
C ILE A 210 -93.10 -64.80 -41.41
N LYS A 211 -93.09 -64.17 -42.59
CA LYS A 211 -92.09 -63.13 -42.93
C LYS A 211 -92.12 -61.96 -41.95
N ASP A 212 -93.29 -61.46 -41.59
CA ASP A 212 -93.46 -60.36 -40.64
C ASP A 212 -92.95 -60.74 -39.24
N HIS A 213 -93.19 -61.98 -38.80
CA HIS A 213 -92.69 -62.49 -37.52
C HIS A 213 -91.16 -62.51 -37.47
N TYR A 214 -90.51 -63.08 -38.49
CA TYR A 214 -89.04 -63.14 -38.55
C TYR A 214 -88.41 -61.77 -38.80
N ALA A 215 -89.07 -60.87 -39.53
CA ALA A 215 -88.63 -59.48 -39.68
C ALA A 215 -88.58 -58.75 -38.32
N PHE A 216 -89.55 -58.99 -37.44
CA PHE A 216 -89.54 -58.46 -36.08
C PHE A 216 -88.39 -59.04 -35.23
N LEU A 217 -88.16 -60.35 -35.29
CA LEU A 217 -87.07 -61.00 -34.54
C LEU A 217 -85.68 -60.52 -35.01
N LEU A 218 -85.49 -60.31 -36.32
CA LEU A 218 -84.26 -59.75 -36.88
C LEU A 218 -84.05 -58.29 -36.42
N PHE A 219 -85.12 -57.49 -36.40
CA PHE A 219 -85.09 -56.14 -35.85
C PHE A 219 -84.65 -56.12 -34.37
N GLU A 220 -85.26 -56.96 -33.52
CA GLU A 220 -84.90 -57.04 -32.10
C GLU A 220 -83.44 -57.46 -31.91
N ASN A 221 -82.98 -58.51 -32.61
CA ASN A 221 -81.59 -58.99 -32.52
C ASN A 221 -80.58 -57.91 -32.94
N ARG A 222 -80.85 -57.18 -34.04
CA ARG A 222 -80.02 -56.05 -34.49
C ARG A 222 -80.00 -54.90 -33.48
N LEU A 223 -81.15 -54.58 -32.89
CA LEU A 223 -81.26 -53.51 -31.92
C LEU A 223 -80.52 -53.84 -30.61
N GLU A 224 -80.64 -55.07 -30.11
CA GLU A 224 -79.90 -55.55 -28.94
C GLU A 224 -78.39 -55.46 -29.14
N PHE A 225 -77.89 -55.88 -30.31
CA PHE A 225 -76.47 -55.80 -30.63
C PHE A 225 -75.99 -54.34 -30.69
N ARG A 226 -76.75 -53.42 -31.31
CA ARG A 226 -76.43 -51.99 -31.33
C ARG A 226 -76.38 -51.40 -29.91
N LYS A 227 -77.36 -51.74 -29.06
CA LYS A 227 -77.37 -51.34 -27.64
C LYS A 227 -76.12 -51.82 -26.90
N PHE A 228 -75.72 -53.06 -27.13
CA PHE A 228 -74.51 -53.63 -26.54
C PHE A 228 -73.24 -52.93 -27.04
N ALA A 229 -73.11 -52.74 -28.35
CA ALA A 229 -71.93 -52.11 -28.96
C ALA A 229 -71.73 -50.66 -28.47
N GLU A 230 -72.78 -49.84 -28.48
CA GLU A 230 -72.72 -48.46 -28.00
C GLU A 230 -72.39 -48.41 -26.50
N LYS A 231 -72.87 -49.38 -25.70
CA LYS A 231 -72.57 -49.47 -24.27
C LYS A 231 -71.07 -49.71 -24.04
N VAL A 232 -70.46 -50.63 -24.80
CA VAL A 232 -69.02 -50.90 -24.72
C VAL A 232 -68.19 -49.67 -25.11
N ILE A 233 -68.60 -48.95 -26.16
CA ILE A 233 -67.94 -47.72 -26.61
C ILE A 233 -68.01 -46.63 -25.51
N LEU A 234 -69.17 -46.46 -24.89
CA LEU A 234 -69.37 -45.52 -23.78
C LEU A 234 -68.47 -45.90 -22.59
N GLU A 235 -68.47 -47.16 -22.15
CA GLU A 235 -67.67 -47.62 -21.01
C GLU A 235 -66.16 -47.40 -21.24
N ASN A 236 -65.67 -47.72 -22.45
CA ASN A 236 -64.28 -47.46 -22.85
C ASN A 236 -63.94 -45.96 -22.81
N SER A 237 -64.86 -45.11 -23.26
CA SER A 237 -64.68 -43.65 -23.29
C SER A 237 -64.70 -43.06 -21.87
N LEU A 238 -65.61 -43.52 -21.01
CA LEU A 238 -65.67 -43.12 -19.61
C LEU A 238 -64.43 -43.55 -18.84
N LYS A 239 -63.95 -44.79 -19.05
CA LYS A 239 -62.72 -45.28 -18.42
C LYS A 239 -61.49 -44.48 -18.86
N SER A 240 -61.46 -44.08 -20.14
CA SER A 240 -60.39 -43.22 -20.67
C SER A 240 -60.36 -41.85 -19.97
N GLU A 241 -61.51 -41.19 -19.79
CA GLU A 241 -61.58 -39.92 -19.07
C GLU A 241 -61.25 -40.06 -17.56
N GLU A 242 -61.69 -41.13 -16.89
CA GLU A 242 -61.30 -41.43 -15.50
C GLU A 242 -59.78 -41.59 -15.36
N THR A 243 -59.17 -42.33 -16.30
CA THR A 243 -57.73 -42.58 -16.34
C THR A 243 -56.96 -41.27 -16.57
N LYS A 244 -57.43 -40.40 -17.47
CA LYS A 244 -56.83 -39.07 -17.70
C LYS A 244 -56.84 -38.22 -16.43
N VAL A 245 -57.91 -38.25 -15.64
CA VAL A 245 -57.97 -37.53 -14.35
C VAL A 245 -56.94 -38.07 -13.35
N ARG A 246 -56.80 -39.38 -13.24
CA ARG A 246 -55.78 -40.01 -12.37
C ARG A 246 -54.36 -39.67 -12.81
N VAL A 247 -54.06 -39.75 -14.10
CA VAL A 247 -52.76 -39.39 -14.66
C VAL A 247 -52.44 -37.93 -14.40
N GLN A 248 -53.38 -37.01 -14.67
CA GLN A 248 -53.19 -35.58 -14.41
C GLN A 248 -52.89 -35.28 -12.92
N ALA A 249 -53.54 -35.99 -11.99
CA ALA A 249 -53.28 -35.82 -10.56
C ALA A 249 -51.83 -36.23 -10.20
N LEU A 250 -51.37 -37.39 -10.68
CA LEU A 250 -50.00 -37.87 -10.46
C LEU A 250 -48.95 -36.98 -11.14
N GLU A 251 -49.25 -36.46 -12.33
CA GLU A 251 -48.39 -35.50 -13.03
C GLU A 251 -48.29 -34.18 -12.25
N SER A 252 -49.40 -33.69 -11.68
CA SER A 252 -49.39 -32.49 -10.83
C SER A 252 -48.55 -32.67 -9.56
N GLU A 253 -48.57 -33.86 -8.96
CA GLU A 253 -47.74 -34.19 -7.80
C GLU A 253 -46.26 -34.24 -8.18
N LYS A 254 -45.94 -34.80 -9.34
CA LYS A 254 -44.57 -34.81 -9.87
C LYS A 254 -44.03 -33.38 -10.09
N THR A 255 -44.84 -32.48 -10.64
CA THR A 255 -44.46 -31.06 -10.81
C THR A 255 -44.24 -30.37 -9.47
N LYS A 256 -45.00 -30.70 -8.41
CA LYS A 256 -44.74 -30.18 -7.06
C LYS A 256 -43.38 -30.63 -6.51
N LEU A 257 -43.00 -31.89 -6.72
CA LEU A 257 -41.68 -32.39 -6.31
C LEU A 257 -40.54 -31.69 -7.06
N GLU A 258 -40.73 -31.35 -8.34
CA GLU A 258 -39.77 -30.55 -9.12
C GLU A 258 -39.63 -29.13 -8.54
N GLN A 259 -40.74 -28.50 -8.17
CA GLN A 259 -40.71 -27.18 -7.52
C GLN A 259 -40.05 -27.23 -6.14
N GLU A 260 -40.35 -28.24 -5.32
CA GLU A 260 -39.68 -28.43 -4.03
C GLU A 260 -38.16 -28.56 -4.18
N GLU A 261 -37.68 -29.26 -5.22
CA GLU A 261 -36.25 -29.34 -5.53
C GLU A 261 -35.63 -27.98 -5.85
N GLU A 262 -36.22 -27.23 -6.78
CA GLU A 262 -35.77 -25.87 -7.14
C GLU A 262 -35.78 -24.93 -5.92
N ASN A 263 -36.79 -25.07 -5.07
CA ASN A 263 -36.97 -24.26 -3.87
C ASN A 263 -35.85 -24.49 -2.85
N GLU A 264 -35.48 -25.75 -2.58
CA GLU A 264 -34.39 -26.06 -1.64
C GLU A 264 -33.02 -25.65 -2.19
N ILE A 265 -32.78 -25.80 -3.49
CA ILE A 265 -31.57 -25.27 -4.15
C ILE A 265 -31.48 -23.75 -3.93
N GLN A 266 -32.55 -23.03 -4.23
CA GLN A 266 -32.53 -21.57 -4.15
C GLN A 266 -32.40 -21.07 -2.71
N LYS A 267 -33.01 -21.76 -1.73
CA LYS A 267 -32.81 -21.47 -0.29
C LYS A 267 -31.34 -21.62 0.12
N ALA A 268 -30.70 -22.72 -0.28
CA ALA A 268 -29.28 -22.94 0.01
C ALA A 268 -28.40 -21.86 -0.64
N GLU A 269 -28.69 -21.45 -1.87
CA GLU A 269 -27.98 -20.34 -2.54
C GLU A 269 -28.13 -19.01 -1.80
N PHE A 270 -29.33 -18.68 -1.29
CA PHE A 270 -29.54 -17.47 -0.51
C PHE A 270 -28.75 -17.49 0.81
N GLU A 271 -28.67 -18.64 1.49
CA GLU A 271 -27.88 -18.75 2.72
C GLU A 271 -26.38 -18.66 2.44
N ILE A 272 -25.88 -19.26 1.34
CA ILE A 272 -24.49 -19.09 0.88
C ILE A 272 -24.19 -17.60 0.63
N GLN A 273 -25.06 -16.90 -0.10
CA GLN A 273 -24.88 -15.47 -0.38
C GLN A 273 -24.84 -14.64 0.92
N LYS A 274 -25.68 -14.98 1.90
CA LYS A 274 -25.69 -14.31 3.20
C LYS A 274 -24.38 -14.52 3.97
N LEU A 275 -23.91 -15.76 4.08
CA LEU A 275 -22.65 -16.09 4.75
C LEU A 275 -21.42 -15.50 4.04
N LEU A 276 -21.47 -15.38 2.72
CA LEU A 276 -20.44 -14.68 1.93
C LEU A 276 -20.42 -13.18 2.22
N LEU A 277 -21.59 -12.54 2.32
CA LEU A 277 -21.67 -11.12 2.69
C LEU A 277 -21.11 -10.86 4.10
N GLU A 278 -21.35 -11.78 5.05
CA GLU A 278 -20.75 -11.71 6.40
C GLU A 278 -19.23 -11.85 6.33
N SER A 279 -18.73 -12.80 5.54
CA SER A 279 -17.29 -13.02 5.34
C SER A 279 -16.61 -11.84 4.63
N GLU A 280 -17.26 -11.22 3.64
CA GLU A 280 -16.81 -9.99 2.97
C GLU A 280 -16.64 -8.85 3.97
N ARG A 281 -17.67 -8.59 4.77
CA ARG A 281 -17.67 -7.57 5.83
C ARG A 281 -16.49 -7.78 6.78
N ASP A 282 -16.31 -9.00 7.28
CA ASP A 282 -15.25 -9.31 8.25
C ASP A 282 -13.86 -9.13 7.63
N ASN A 283 -13.70 -9.50 6.36
CA ASN A 283 -12.46 -9.26 5.61
C ASN A 283 -12.13 -7.77 5.50
N ASP A 284 -13.12 -6.94 5.20
CA ASP A 284 -12.90 -5.50 4.99
C ASP A 284 -12.67 -4.78 6.33
N VAL A 285 -13.37 -5.17 7.40
CA VAL A 285 -13.09 -4.69 8.76
C VAL A 285 -11.67 -5.06 9.18
N TYR A 286 -11.23 -6.30 8.92
CA TYR A 286 -9.88 -6.75 9.23
C TYR A 286 -8.80 -5.97 8.46
N LYS A 287 -9.02 -5.73 7.15
CA LYS A 287 -8.11 -4.89 6.34
C LYS A 287 -8.00 -3.48 6.90
N ASN A 288 -9.13 -2.87 7.29
CA ASN A 288 -9.15 -1.52 7.88
C ASN A 288 -8.43 -1.49 9.23
N GLN A 289 -8.61 -2.51 10.08
CA GLN A 289 -7.87 -2.63 11.34
C GLN A 289 -6.36 -2.77 11.09
N GLY A 290 -5.95 -3.61 10.14
CA GLY A 290 -4.53 -3.75 9.77
C GLY A 290 -3.94 -2.49 9.13
N LEU A 291 -4.74 -1.64 8.47
CA LEU A 291 -4.32 -0.31 8.01
C LEU A 291 -4.13 0.65 9.18
N LEU A 292 -5.07 0.70 10.13
CA LEU A 292 -4.97 1.53 11.33
C LEU A 292 -3.72 1.17 12.15
N GLU A 293 -3.46 -0.12 12.39
CA GLU A 293 -2.29 -0.57 13.14
C GLU A 293 -0.97 -0.12 12.48
N ARG A 294 -0.89 -0.19 11.15
CA ARG A 294 0.26 0.30 10.37
C ARG A 294 0.43 1.81 10.50
N GLN A 295 -0.63 2.59 10.31
CA GLN A 295 -0.58 4.04 10.43
C GLN A 295 -0.19 4.49 11.85
N LEU A 296 -0.68 3.80 12.88
CA LEU A 296 -0.28 4.05 14.28
C LEU A 296 1.22 3.74 14.51
N GLN A 297 1.74 2.66 13.93
CA GLN A 297 3.17 2.33 13.99
C GLN A 297 4.04 3.36 13.27
N ILE A 298 3.62 3.85 12.10
CA ILE A 298 4.32 4.92 11.36
C ILE A 298 4.42 6.18 12.22
N VAL A 299 3.32 6.62 12.83
CA VAL A 299 3.31 7.78 13.73
C VAL A 299 4.25 7.58 14.94
N ASP A 300 4.36 6.36 15.47
CA ASP A 300 5.31 6.03 16.54
C ASP A 300 6.77 6.08 16.07
N PHE A 301 7.07 5.62 14.86
CA PHE A 301 8.39 5.73 14.25
C PHE A 301 8.79 7.18 13.97
N GLU A 302 7.88 8.01 13.44
CA GLU A 302 8.13 9.44 13.26
C GLU A 302 8.40 10.16 14.59
N SER A 303 7.71 9.77 15.66
CA SER A 303 7.96 10.30 17.00
C SER A 303 9.35 9.91 17.50
N LYS A 304 9.78 8.67 17.28
CA LYS A 304 11.13 8.21 17.63
C LYS A 304 12.20 8.95 16.81
N ALA A 305 11.99 9.14 15.51
CA ALA A 305 12.90 9.91 14.67
C ALA A 305 13.10 11.33 15.22
N LYS A 306 12.01 12.03 15.56
CA LYS A 306 12.08 13.37 16.17
C LYS A 306 12.81 13.40 17.52
N GLN A 307 12.69 12.35 18.32
CA GLN A 307 13.42 12.22 19.58
C GLN A 307 14.93 12.06 19.31
N ILE A 308 15.30 11.17 18.39
CA ILE A 308 16.70 10.95 17.98
C ILE A 308 17.31 12.25 17.43
N THR A 309 16.59 13.01 16.59
CA THR A 309 17.06 14.31 16.10
C THR A 309 17.33 15.29 17.25
N SER A 310 16.44 15.36 18.24
CA SER A 310 16.70 16.22 19.41
C SER A 310 17.87 15.75 20.26
N GLU A 311 18.05 14.43 20.44
CA GLU A 311 19.19 13.88 21.15
C GLU A 311 20.51 14.18 20.43
N LYS A 312 20.53 14.05 19.08
CA LYS A 312 21.66 14.45 18.22
C LYS A 312 22.02 15.92 18.42
N GLU A 313 21.06 16.83 18.28
CA GLU A 313 21.29 18.27 18.46
C GLU A 313 21.83 18.60 19.86
N THR A 314 21.32 17.91 20.89
CA THR A 314 21.78 18.13 22.26
C THR A 314 23.21 17.62 22.45
N LYS A 315 23.53 16.45 21.89
CA LYS A 315 24.85 15.82 22.01
C LYS A 315 25.93 16.56 21.23
N GLU A 316 25.64 16.98 19.99
CA GLU A 316 26.50 17.86 19.18
C GLU A 316 26.80 19.18 19.89
N LYS A 317 25.79 19.79 20.54
CA LYS A 317 25.99 21.00 21.35
C LYS A 317 26.95 20.74 22.52
N THR A 318 26.77 19.67 23.29
CA THR A 318 27.67 19.36 24.42
C THR A 318 29.10 19.05 24.00
N LEU A 319 29.30 18.23 22.95
CA LEU A 319 30.63 17.90 22.46
C LEU A 319 31.32 19.15 21.86
N GLY A 320 30.59 19.97 21.12
CA GLY A 320 31.11 21.24 20.60
C GLY A 320 31.49 22.25 21.69
N VAL A 321 30.82 22.26 22.84
CA VAL A 321 31.25 23.03 24.03
C VAL A 321 32.59 22.51 24.55
N ASN A 322 32.72 21.19 24.70
CA ASN A 322 33.93 20.58 25.23
C ASN A 322 35.14 20.82 24.32
N TYR A 323 34.97 20.66 23.00
CA TYR A 323 36.01 20.99 22.00
C TYR A 323 36.50 22.43 22.13
N ARG A 324 35.56 23.40 22.17
CA ARG A 324 35.90 24.82 22.29
C ARG A 324 36.63 25.16 23.60
N LYS A 325 36.26 24.53 24.72
CA LYS A 325 36.96 24.70 26.00
C LYS A 325 38.41 24.20 25.94
N GLU A 326 38.62 23.05 25.32
CA GLU A 326 39.96 22.48 25.19
C GLU A 326 40.82 23.33 24.25
N ALA A 327 40.27 23.84 23.14
CA ALA A 327 40.93 24.78 22.25
C ALA A 327 41.32 26.10 22.95
N ALA A 328 40.41 26.68 23.75
CA ALA A 328 40.70 27.86 24.56
C ALA A 328 41.85 27.64 25.55
N THR A 329 41.82 26.49 26.23
CA THR A 329 42.86 26.10 27.18
C THR A 329 44.21 25.91 26.48
N PHE A 330 44.19 25.36 25.27
CA PHE A 330 45.38 25.18 24.45
C PHE A 330 45.98 26.52 24.02
N ASP A 331 45.21 27.41 23.42
CA ASP A 331 45.69 28.71 22.93
C ASP A 331 46.26 29.57 24.07
N LEU A 332 45.61 29.57 25.25
CA LEU A 332 46.12 30.27 26.44
C LEU A 332 47.45 29.68 26.92
N SER A 333 47.59 28.34 26.92
CA SER A 333 48.85 27.70 27.32
C SER A 333 50.01 27.99 26.36
N GLN A 334 49.74 28.11 25.05
CA GLN A 334 50.75 28.52 24.06
C GLN A 334 51.20 29.96 24.30
N PHE A 335 50.25 30.84 24.60
CA PHE A 335 50.54 32.24 24.91
C PHE A 335 51.40 32.39 26.16
N GLU A 336 51.08 31.68 27.25
CA GLU A 336 51.86 31.68 28.49
C GLU A 336 53.32 31.25 28.28
N VAL A 337 53.56 30.28 27.39
CA VAL A 337 54.92 29.82 27.05
C VAL A 337 55.68 30.83 26.19
N TYR A 338 54.98 31.55 25.31
CA TYR A 338 55.58 32.59 24.45
C TYR A 338 55.91 33.89 25.22
N GLN A 339 55.09 34.25 26.20
CA GLN A 339 55.15 35.53 26.93
C GLN A 339 56.57 35.95 27.42
N PRO A 340 57.40 35.07 28.00
CA PRO A 340 58.71 35.45 28.54
C PRO A 340 59.76 35.84 27.49
N LEU A 341 59.50 35.60 26.20
CA LEU A 341 60.46 35.80 25.12
C LEU A 341 60.73 37.29 24.85
N SER A 342 59.76 38.17 25.13
CA SER A 342 59.93 39.62 25.05
C SER A 342 60.95 40.17 26.06
N GLU A 343 60.91 39.69 27.30
CA GLU A 343 61.85 40.09 28.35
C GLU A 343 63.29 39.73 27.97
N VAL A 344 63.48 38.56 27.34
CA VAL A 344 64.78 38.11 26.84
C VAL A 344 65.34 39.05 25.78
N PHE A 345 64.51 39.58 24.87
CA PHE A 345 64.95 40.56 23.87
C PHE A 345 65.36 41.89 24.50
N PHE A 346 64.61 42.39 25.49
CA PHE A 346 64.92 43.65 26.17
C PHE A 346 66.19 43.57 27.01
N GLU A 347 66.38 42.48 27.76
CA GLU A 347 67.61 42.23 28.51
C GLU A 347 68.83 42.23 27.59
N ASN A 348 68.72 41.64 26.40
CA ASN A 348 69.81 41.65 25.42
C ASN A 348 70.13 43.03 24.90
N PHE A 349 69.09 43.74 24.44
CA PHE A 349 69.26 45.07 23.86
C PHE A 349 69.97 45.99 24.85
N HIS A 350 69.60 45.92 26.13
CA HIS A 350 70.26 46.63 27.21
C HIS A 350 71.73 46.24 27.39
N ARG A 351 72.01 44.93 27.43
CA ARG A 351 73.37 44.42 27.64
C ARG A 351 74.32 44.75 26.49
N VAL A 352 73.86 44.62 25.25
CA VAL A 352 74.65 44.91 24.03
C VAL A 352 74.90 46.41 23.90
N SER A 353 73.85 47.23 23.97
CA SER A 353 73.98 48.69 23.86
C SER A 353 74.82 49.28 24.99
N GLY A 354 74.63 48.81 26.23
CA GLY A 354 75.44 49.22 27.38
C GLY A 354 76.92 48.86 27.22
N SER A 355 77.23 47.66 26.72
CA SER A 355 78.62 47.24 26.49
C SER A 355 79.32 48.11 25.44
N LEU A 356 78.64 48.40 24.31
CA LEU A 356 79.16 49.26 23.25
C LEU A 356 79.38 50.70 23.72
N LEU A 357 78.41 51.28 24.43
CA LEU A 357 78.52 52.67 24.92
C LEU A 357 79.58 52.82 26.00
N ASN A 358 79.73 51.85 26.89
CA ASN A 358 80.79 51.85 27.91
C ASN A 358 82.18 51.75 27.27
N ALA A 359 82.35 50.90 26.26
CA ALA A 359 83.60 50.78 25.52
C ALA A 359 83.95 52.06 24.74
N LEU A 360 82.96 52.69 24.10
CA LEU A 360 83.12 53.98 23.44
C LEU A 360 83.51 55.08 24.43
N GLN A 361 82.86 55.14 25.60
CA GLN A 361 83.17 56.12 26.64
C GLN A 361 84.59 55.94 27.20
N ALA A 362 85.01 54.69 27.45
CA ALA A 362 86.36 54.36 27.89
C ALA A 362 87.40 54.78 26.85
N SER A 363 87.11 54.52 25.57
CA SER A 363 87.99 54.87 24.45
C SER A 363 88.21 56.38 24.31
N VAL A 364 87.14 57.17 24.42
CA VAL A 364 87.24 58.65 24.36
C VAL A 364 88.02 59.22 25.55
N LYS A 365 87.87 58.64 26.76
CA LYS A 365 88.66 59.04 27.93
C LYS A 365 90.14 58.72 27.75
N LEU A 366 90.45 57.53 27.23
CA LEU A 366 91.82 57.14 26.96
C LEU A 366 92.47 58.08 25.93
N TYR A 367 91.77 58.41 24.85
CA TYR A 367 92.25 59.37 23.85
C TYR A 367 92.54 60.75 24.44
N LYS A 368 91.68 61.22 25.38
CA LYS A 368 91.87 62.48 26.13
C LYS A 368 93.17 62.47 26.93
N GLU A 369 93.38 61.42 27.71
CA GLU A 369 94.54 61.30 28.59
C GLU A 369 95.83 61.33 27.78
N THR A 370 95.86 60.63 26.63
CA THR A 370 97.04 60.59 25.75
C THR A 370 97.32 61.95 25.09
N LEU A 371 96.30 62.63 24.54
CA LEU A 371 96.49 63.95 23.94
C LEU A 371 97.01 64.99 24.95
N LEU A 372 96.47 64.97 26.18
CA LEU A 372 96.93 65.86 27.25
C LEU A 372 98.37 65.55 27.66
N ALA A 373 98.75 64.27 27.73
CA ALA A 373 100.12 63.87 28.02
C ALA A 373 101.10 64.34 26.93
N MET A 374 100.75 64.19 25.64
CA MET A 374 101.58 64.66 24.52
C MET A 374 101.77 66.19 24.55
N LEU A 375 100.70 66.94 24.80
CA LEU A 375 100.78 68.39 24.89
C LEU A 375 101.63 68.84 26.08
N LEU A 376 101.50 68.17 27.23
CA LEU A 376 102.31 68.45 28.42
C LEU A 376 103.80 68.21 28.12
N GLU A 377 104.12 67.09 27.48
CA GLU A 377 105.47 66.76 27.06
C GLU A 377 106.04 67.81 26.09
N PHE A 378 105.25 68.22 25.08
CA PHE A 378 105.63 69.29 24.16
C PHE A 378 105.90 70.62 24.89
N ASN A 379 105.08 70.97 25.88
CA ASN A 379 105.26 72.18 26.67
C ASN A 379 106.54 72.13 27.53
N GLU A 380 106.82 70.99 28.18
CA GLU A 380 108.07 70.81 28.94
C GLU A 380 109.31 70.84 28.04
N VAL A 381 109.26 70.24 26.85
CA VAL A 381 110.33 70.35 25.84
C VAL A 381 110.52 71.81 25.40
N SER A 382 109.43 72.51 25.08
CA SER A 382 109.45 73.94 24.70
C SER A 382 110.08 74.81 25.79
N LYS A 383 109.76 74.55 27.07
CA LYS A 383 110.34 75.22 28.24
C LYS A 383 111.83 74.92 28.39
N SER A 384 112.22 73.65 28.24
CA SER A 384 113.63 73.23 28.29
C SER A 384 114.47 73.90 27.19
N ILE A 385 113.97 73.92 25.94
CA ILE A 385 114.62 74.60 24.82
C ILE A 385 114.75 76.10 25.08
N HIS A 386 113.69 76.74 25.60
CA HIS A 386 113.70 78.16 25.95
C HIS A 386 114.78 78.49 26.99
N GLU A 387 114.81 77.76 28.11
CA GLU A 387 115.83 77.98 29.15
C GLU A 387 117.25 77.69 28.62
N ARG A 388 117.43 76.65 27.79
CA ARG A 388 118.71 76.37 27.15
C ARG A 388 119.16 77.50 26.22
N PHE A 389 118.25 78.04 25.41
CA PHE A 389 118.55 79.16 24.52
C PHE A 389 118.90 80.44 25.30
N LYS A 390 118.15 80.75 26.36
CA LYS A 390 118.41 81.86 27.28
C LYS A 390 119.79 81.74 27.95
N ASN A 391 120.18 80.55 28.38
CA ASN A 391 121.51 80.30 28.95
C ASN A 391 122.65 80.48 27.94
N LEU A 392 122.44 80.11 26.67
CA LEU A 392 123.44 80.33 25.60
C LEU A 392 123.58 81.80 25.23
N LEU A 393 122.50 82.57 25.22
CA LEU A 393 122.55 84.03 25.05
C LEU A 393 123.36 84.73 26.15
N LEU A 394 123.33 84.22 27.39
CA LEU A 394 124.14 84.72 28.50
C LEU A 394 125.64 84.41 28.35
N LEU A 395 126.01 83.37 27.59
CA LEU A 395 127.39 82.97 27.33
C LEU A 395 128.08 83.79 26.22
N ALA A 396 127.35 84.53 25.39
CA ALA A 396 127.91 85.36 24.31
C ALA A 396 128.70 86.60 24.80
N ARG A 397 129.04 86.66 26.10
CA ARG A 397 129.82 87.73 26.74
C ARG A 397 130.98 87.17 27.56
N LYS A 398 131.97 86.58 26.90
CA LYS A 398 133.27 86.35 27.55
C LYS A 398 134.46 87.06 26.94
N ASP A 399 134.37 87.61 25.72
CA ASP A 399 135.51 88.34 25.13
C ASP A 399 135.12 89.69 24.52
N GLU A 400 136.07 90.63 24.57
CA GLU A 400 135.95 92.06 24.29
C GLU A 400 135.42 92.35 22.87
N LEU A 401 134.29 93.06 22.78
CA LEU A 401 133.79 93.60 21.50
C LEU A 401 134.47 94.94 21.19
N PRO A 402 134.86 95.22 19.93
CA PRO A 402 135.57 96.45 19.56
C PRO A 402 134.72 97.70 19.81
N LYS A 403 135.36 98.78 20.28
CA LYS A 403 134.70 100.08 20.55
C LYS A 403 134.18 100.70 19.25
N GLY A 404 132.87 100.91 19.13
CA GLY A 404 132.25 101.69 18.05
C GLY A 404 130.77 101.40 17.70
N GLY A 405 130.17 100.32 18.21
CA GLY A 405 128.76 99.97 17.95
C GLY A 405 127.79 100.24 19.12
N PRO A 406 126.46 100.15 18.90
CA PRO A 406 125.45 100.32 19.95
C PRO A 406 125.69 99.34 21.12
N ASN A 407 125.37 99.77 22.34
CA ASN A 407 125.72 99.06 23.58
C ASN A 407 125.16 97.62 23.57
N PRO A 408 126.00 96.57 23.57
CA PRO A 408 125.55 95.18 23.46
C PRO A 408 124.62 94.74 24.62
N LYS A 409 124.60 95.47 25.74
CA LYS A 409 123.64 95.21 26.85
C LYS A 409 122.20 95.35 26.37
N ASP A 410 121.92 96.37 25.56
CA ASP A 410 120.56 96.72 25.16
C ASP A 410 120.01 95.73 24.11
N ILE A 411 120.86 95.22 23.22
CA ILE A 411 120.50 94.18 22.23
C ILE A 411 120.21 92.85 22.93
N LEU A 412 121.02 92.43 23.90
CA LEU A 412 120.80 91.22 24.69
C LEU A 412 119.53 91.29 25.55
N ILE A 413 119.27 92.45 26.17
CA ILE A 413 118.01 92.70 26.88
C ILE A 413 116.83 92.56 25.91
N THR A 414 116.96 93.06 24.68
CA THR A 414 115.92 92.98 23.66
C THR A 414 115.69 91.54 23.17
N LEU A 415 116.76 90.78 22.88
CA LEU A 415 116.68 89.37 22.48
C LEU A 415 116.10 88.49 23.60
N THR A 416 116.51 88.72 24.85
CA THR A 416 115.96 87.99 26.01
C THR A 416 114.48 88.31 26.20
N LYS A 417 114.08 89.57 26.05
CA LYS A 417 112.65 89.97 26.08
C LYS A 417 111.86 89.34 24.93
N MET A 418 112.38 89.32 23.70
CA MET A 418 111.70 88.74 22.54
C MET A 418 111.54 87.22 22.65
N THR A 419 112.56 86.52 23.13
CA THR A 419 112.51 85.07 23.36
C THR A 419 111.55 84.71 24.49
N GLU A 420 111.57 85.46 25.59
CA GLU A 420 110.61 85.31 26.69
C GLU A 420 109.18 85.59 26.23
N LEU A 421 108.95 86.62 25.42
CA LEU A 421 107.66 86.89 24.78
C LEU A 421 107.22 85.73 23.87
N SER A 422 108.15 85.14 23.10
CA SER A 422 107.89 83.99 22.24
C SER A 422 107.51 82.74 23.04
N TYR A 423 108.24 82.43 24.12
CA TYR A 423 107.90 81.33 25.02
C TYR A 423 106.55 81.55 25.72
N ARG A 424 106.30 82.76 26.25
CA ARG A 424 104.99 83.10 26.84
C ARG A 424 103.85 82.92 25.85
N LYS A 425 104.03 83.32 24.58
CA LYS A 425 103.05 83.05 23.52
C LYS A 425 102.85 81.55 23.28
N ARG A 426 103.92 80.75 23.20
CA ARG A 426 103.82 79.28 23.08
C ARG A 426 103.09 78.65 24.27
N LYS A 427 103.40 79.08 25.49
CA LYS A 427 102.74 78.61 26.72
C LYS A 427 101.25 78.97 26.72
N GLN A 428 100.91 80.21 26.36
CA GLN A 428 99.51 80.64 26.20
C GLN A 428 98.78 79.83 25.12
N MET A 429 99.44 79.49 24.01
CA MET A 429 98.87 78.62 22.99
C MET A 429 98.61 77.21 23.53
N TYR A 430 99.56 76.62 24.27
CA TYR A 430 99.38 75.33 24.95
C TYR A 430 98.19 75.34 25.93
N GLU A 431 98.11 76.34 26.80
CA GLU A 431 97.03 76.49 27.78
C GLU A 431 95.67 76.58 27.07
N LYS A 432 95.59 77.38 25.98
CA LYS A 432 94.38 77.48 25.14
C LYS A 432 94.04 76.16 24.44
N THR A 433 95.01 75.48 23.83
CA THR A 433 94.77 74.19 23.16
C THR A 433 94.29 73.13 24.14
N THR A 434 94.86 73.09 25.35
CA THR A 434 94.45 72.18 26.42
C THR A 434 93.02 72.46 26.88
N GLU A 435 92.67 73.73 27.06
CA GLU A 435 91.31 74.14 27.42
C GLU A 435 90.29 73.77 26.32
N ILE A 436 90.62 74.03 25.06
CA ILE A 436 89.76 73.67 23.90
C ILE A 436 89.56 72.16 23.83
N LEU A 437 90.64 71.37 23.85
CA LEU A 437 90.54 69.90 23.82
C LEU A 437 89.76 69.35 25.01
N GLY A 438 89.96 69.93 26.19
CA GLY A 438 89.19 69.56 27.38
C GLY A 438 87.70 69.79 27.21
N LYS A 439 87.30 70.91 26.59
CA LYS A 439 85.89 71.23 26.27
C LYS A 439 85.33 70.29 25.23
N GLU A 440 85.97 70.16 24.07
CA GLU A 440 85.51 69.30 22.96
C GLU A 440 85.34 67.84 23.39
N ILE A 441 86.29 67.28 24.15
CA ILE A 441 86.18 65.89 24.60
C ILE A 441 85.10 65.72 25.66
N ASN A 442 84.91 66.71 26.54
CA ASN A 442 83.79 66.67 27.48
C ASN A 442 82.44 66.74 26.75
N GLU A 443 82.33 67.50 25.67
CA GLU A 443 81.13 67.51 24.81
C GLU A 443 80.87 66.14 24.18
N ILE A 444 81.90 65.47 23.65
CA ILE A 444 81.77 64.10 23.13
C ILE A 444 81.27 63.13 24.22
N LEU A 445 81.81 63.21 25.44
CA LEU A 445 81.36 62.38 26.57
C LEU A 445 79.91 62.69 26.98
N ILE A 446 79.48 63.95 26.90
CA ILE A 446 78.08 64.36 27.13
C ILE A 446 77.18 63.77 26.04
N HIS A 447 77.58 63.80 24.78
CA HIS A 447 76.83 63.19 23.68
C HIS A 447 76.66 61.68 23.88
N ILE A 448 77.73 60.96 24.24
CA ILE A 448 77.66 59.52 24.56
C ILE A 448 76.66 59.25 25.70
N ARG A 449 76.68 60.09 26.75
CA ARG A 449 75.73 59.97 27.87
C ARG A 449 74.28 60.23 27.43
N ASN A 450 74.05 61.22 26.58
CA ASN A 450 72.72 61.52 26.06
C ASN A 450 72.19 60.38 25.18
N ILE A 451 73.04 59.74 24.38
CA ILE A 451 72.67 58.54 23.61
C ILE A 451 72.22 57.43 24.56
N ASN A 452 72.95 57.19 25.66
CA ASN A 452 72.55 56.18 26.65
C ASN A 452 71.17 56.47 27.28
N ILE A 453 70.89 57.73 27.62
CA ILE A 453 69.58 58.15 28.14
C ILE A 453 68.47 57.89 27.12
N VAL A 454 68.70 58.23 25.84
CA VAL A 454 67.72 57.98 24.77
C VAL A 454 67.46 56.49 24.59
N LEU A 455 68.51 55.65 24.59
CA LEU A 455 68.33 54.19 24.49
C LEU A 455 67.58 53.62 25.69
N SER A 456 67.85 54.09 26.90
CA SER A 456 67.12 53.68 28.11
C SER A 456 65.64 54.08 28.04
N ASN A 457 65.33 55.27 27.53
CA ASN A 457 63.94 55.70 27.35
C ASN A 457 63.22 54.87 26.28
N HIS A 458 63.90 54.58 25.17
CA HIS A 458 63.33 53.75 24.11
C HIS A 458 63.06 52.32 24.58
N GLN A 459 63.96 51.76 25.39
CA GLN A 459 63.75 50.46 26.02
C GLN A 459 62.52 50.44 26.93
N ALA A 460 62.31 51.48 27.74
CA ALA A 460 61.13 51.59 28.61
C ALA A 460 59.84 51.66 27.78
N GLN A 461 59.84 52.43 26.68
CA GLN A 461 58.70 52.53 25.76
C GLN A 461 58.39 51.19 25.07
N LEU A 462 59.41 50.47 24.62
CA LEU A 462 59.24 49.15 24.00
C LEU A 462 58.69 48.14 25.00
N LYS A 463 59.16 48.15 26.25
CA LYS A 463 58.65 47.29 27.32
C LYS A 463 57.16 47.57 27.60
N GLU A 464 56.78 48.85 27.72
CA GLU A 464 55.39 49.25 27.94
C GLU A 464 54.48 48.85 26.78
N HIS A 465 54.92 49.05 25.54
CA HIS A 465 54.19 48.63 24.35
C HIS A 465 53.94 47.11 24.32
N GLU A 466 54.96 46.32 24.66
CA GLU A 466 54.87 44.87 24.66
C GLU A 466 53.96 44.34 25.78
N GLU A 467 53.98 44.94 26.98
CA GLU A 467 53.04 44.63 28.05
C GLU A 467 51.57 44.89 27.63
N ILE A 468 51.32 45.98 26.90
CA ILE A 468 49.99 46.29 26.35
C ILE A 468 49.60 45.27 25.27
N PHE A 469 50.52 44.94 24.37
CA PHE A 469 50.28 43.95 23.32
C PHE A 469 49.92 42.58 23.92
N GLN A 470 50.68 42.11 24.93
CA GLN A 470 50.43 40.86 25.63
C GLN A 470 49.05 40.84 26.30
N LYS A 471 48.68 41.90 27.04
CA LYS A 471 47.35 42.00 27.67
C LYS A 471 46.22 41.97 26.64
N ASN A 472 46.38 42.69 25.53
CA ASN A 472 45.38 42.71 24.47
C ASN A 472 45.22 41.33 23.82
N LEU A 473 46.33 40.61 23.57
CA LEU A 473 46.28 39.27 23.01
C LEU A 473 45.55 38.29 23.94
N GLU A 474 45.86 38.33 25.24
CA GLU A 474 45.21 37.51 26.26
C GLU A 474 43.70 37.81 26.35
N GLU A 475 43.30 39.08 26.30
CA GLU A 475 41.89 39.48 26.27
C GLU A 475 41.16 39.01 25.02
N VAL A 476 41.80 39.07 23.84
CA VAL A 476 41.22 38.62 22.58
C VAL A 476 40.98 37.11 22.61
N ILE A 477 41.93 36.33 23.11
CA ILE A 477 41.77 34.88 23.28
C ILE A 477 40.60 34.61 24.24
N LYS A 478 40.58 35.24 25.43
CA LYS A 478 39.50 35.03 26.42
C LYS A 478 38.12 35.44 25.90
N LYS A 479 37.98 36.62 25.28
CA LYS A 479 36.69 37.10 24.73
C LYS A 479 36.20 36.23 23.58
N GLY A 480 37.09 35.85 22.65
CA GLY A 480 36.74 35.01 21.51
C GLY A 480 36.10 33.68 21.90
N TYR A 481 36.55 33.08 23.01
CA TYR A 481 35.99 31.83 23.52
C TYR A 481 34.75 32.03 24.42
N MET A 482 34.63 33.15 25.14
CA MET A 482 33.46 33.47 25.99
C MET A 482 32.19 33.81 25.18
N ASP A 483 32.31 34.61 24.11
CA ASP A 483 31.16 34.99 23.27
C ASP A 483 30.51 33.77 22.58
N LEU A 484 31.25 32.67 22.43
CA LEU A 484 30.77 31.41 21.88
C LEU A 484 29.99 30.56 22.91
N GLU A 485 30.24 30.72 24.21
CA GLU A 485 29.51 30.00 25.28
C GLU A 485 28.12 30.59 25.57
N GLU A 486 27.95 31.92 25.46
CA GLU A 486 26.67 32.58 25.74
C GLU A 486 25.58 32.27 24.70
N ASN A 487 25.97 32.06 23.44
CA ASN A 487 25.06 31.73 22.35
C ASN A 487 24.43 30.33 22.41
N LEU A 488 24.88 29.47 23.34
CA LEU A 488 24.41 28.07 23.47
C LEU A 488 23.30 27.86 24.51
N LYS A 489 22.97 28.86 25.34
CA LYS A 489 22.05 28.71 26.47
C LYS A 489 20.55 28.74 26.11
N THR A 490 20.17 28.96 24.85
CA THR A 490 18.77 29.21 24.47
C THR A 490 18.22 28.19 23.48
N THR A 491 17.77 27.03 23.97
CA THR A 491 16.55 26.37 23.44
C THR A 491 16.13 25.21 24.35
N LYS A 492 15.33 25.50 25.38
CA LYS A 492 14.51 24.45 26.03
C LYS A 492 13.27 24.22 25.17
N VAL A 493 13.31 23.22 24.31
CA VAL A 493 12.13 22.79 23.57
C VAL A 493 11.18 22.09 24.54
N SER A 494 9.97 22.65 24.70
CA SER A 494 8.93 22.10 25.57
C SER A 494 8.47 20.69 25.10
N GLU A 495 8.80 19.66 25.87
CA GLU A 495 8.38 18.27 25.65
C GLU A 495 6.86 18.07 25.78
N PHE A 496 6.18 18.94 26.53
CA PHE A 496 4.75 18.81 26.83
C PHE A 496 3.86 19.03 25.60
N GLY A 497 4.25 19.94 24.70
CA GLY A 497 3.54 20.18 23.43
C GLY A 497 3.61 19.00 22.47
N LYS A 498 4.76 18.31 22.42
CA LYS A 498 5.01 17.17 21.50
C LYS A 498 4.16 15.95 21.84
N LYS A 499 4.02 15.59 23.12
CA LYS A 499 3.18 14.44 23.56
C LYS A 499 1.69 14.67 23.29
N ARG A 500 1.20 15.91 23.39
CA ARG A 500 -0.21 16.27 23.11
C ARG A 500 -0.53 16.17 21.62
N ALA A 501 0.38 16.61 20.76
CA ALA A 501 0.24 16.50 19.30
C ALA A 501 0.12 15.03 18.87
N LEU A 502 1.03 14.15 19.33
CA LEU A 502 1.00 12.71 19.04
C LEU A 502 -0.33 12.05 19.42
N ARG A 503 -0.84 12.33 20.62
CA ARG A 503 -2.13 11.81 21.08
C ARG A 503 -3.29 12.24 20.17
N LYS A 504 -3.26 13.49 19.69
CA LYS A 504 -4.29 14.03 18.78
C LYS A 504 -4.25 13.29 17.43
N THR A 505 -3.07 13.07 16.84
CA THR A 505 -2.93 12.35 15.57
C THR A 505 -3.42 10.91 15.68
N LYS A 506 -3.00 10.18 16.73
CA LYS A 506 -3.48 8.80 16.98
C LYS A 506 -5.00 8.74 17.18
N SER A 507 -5.59 9.73 17.87
CA SER A 507 -7.03 9.82 18.06
C SER A 507 -7.78 10.07 16.75
N LEU A 508 -7.23 10.88 15.84
CA LEU A 508 -7.83 11.16 14.53
C LEU A 508 -7.84 9.89 13.67
N LEU A 509 -6.72 9.17 13.59
CA LEU A 509 -6.62 7.90 12.84
C LEU A 509 -7.62 6.85 13.36
N ARG A 510 -7.78 6.72 14.69
CA ARG A 510 -8.78 5.83 15.27
C ARG A 510 -10.21 6.24 14.93
N LYS A 511 -10.50 7.55 14.86
CA LYS A 511 -11.81 8.08 14.50
C LYS A 511 -12.13 7.81 13.02
N GLU A 512 -11.16 8.02 12.14
CA GLU A 512 -11.26 7.74 10.70
C GLU A 512 -11.48 6.24 10.44
N ALA A 513 -10.70 5.37 11.09
CA ALA A 513 -10.91 3.92 11.01
C ALA A 513 -12.31 3.52 11.52
N GLY A 514 -12.81 4.18 12.58
CA GLY A 514 -14.18 4.00 13.06
C GLY A 514 -15.25 4.41 12.05
N GLN A 515 -15.03 5.52 11.33
CA GLN A 515 -15.90 5.95 10.23
C GLN A 515 -15.90 4.94 9.08
N ASN A 516 -14.73 4.48 8.64
CA ASN A 516 -14.60 3.46 7.60
C ASN A 516 -15.30 2.15 7.99
N ASN A 517 -15.14 1.69 9.24
CA ASN A 517 -15.89 0.53 9.75
C ASN A 517 -17.40 0.78 9.64
N SER A 518 -17.89 1.96 10.02
CA SER A 518 -19.32 2.28 9.92
C SER A 518 -19.84 2.26 8.48
N GLU A 519 -19.02 2.64 7.50
CA GLU A 519 -19.33 2.56 6.07
C GLU A 519 -19.40 1.10 5.59
N ILE A 520 -18.44 0.26 5.98
CA ILE A 520 -18.44 -1.18 5.69
C ILE A 520 -19.73 -1.84 6.24
N TYR A 521 -20.11 -1.53 7.49
CA TYR A 521 -21.36 -2.03 8.07
C TYR A 521 -22.61 -1.53 7.36
N ARG A 522 -22.64 -0.26 6.92
CA ARG A 522 -23.75 0.29 6.13
C ARG A 522 -23.88 -0.42 4.78
N GLU A 523 -22.77 -0.67 4.10
CA GLU A 523 -22.78 -1.38 2.83
C GLU A 523 -23.24 -2.84 3.00
N TYR A 524 -22.71 -3.54 4.01
CA TYR A 524 -23.17 -4.89 4.38
C TYR A 524 -24.69 -4.91 4.61
N ASN A 525 -25.21 -3.99 5.43
CA ASN A 525 -26.65 -3.92 5.71
C ASN A 525 -27.48 -3.61 4.46
N ARG A 526 -26.97 -2.77 3.55
CA ARG A 526 -27.62 -2.50 2.25
C ARG A 526 -27.68 -3.76 1.38
N LYS A 527 -26.57 -4.49 1.26
CA LYS A 527 -26.50 -5.75 0.49
C LYS A 527 -27.42 -6.82 1.12
N LEU A 528 -27.41 -6.96 2.44
CA LEU A 528 -28.26 -7.89 3.18
C LEU A 528 -29.75 -7.56 3.00
N ARG A 529 -30.14 -6.28 3.02
CA ARG A 529 -31.52 -5.87 2.74
C ARG A 529 -31.97 -6.26 1.34
N LYS A 530 -31.12 -6.02 0.32
CA LYS A 530 -31.40 -6.45 -1.07
C LYS A 530 -31.55 -7.97 -1.17
N LEU A 531 -30.73 -8.74 -0.45
CA LEU A 531 -30.85 -10.20 -0.39
C LEU A 531 -32.19 -10.62 0.22
N LYS A 532 -32.60 -10.02 1.34
CA LYS A 532 -33.91 -10.27 1.97
C LYS A 532 -35.08 -9.93 1.03
N GLU A 533 -34.98 -8.82 0.29
CA GLU A 533 -35.99 -8.44 -0.71
C GLU A 533 -36.06 -9.46 -1.86
N LYS A 534 -34.93 -10.00 -2.32
CA LYS A 534 -34.89 -11.09 -3.31
C LYS A 534 -35.53 -12.37 -2.77
N MET A 535 -35.22 -12.76 -1.53
CA MET A 535 -35.82 -13.93 -0.88
C MET A 535 -37.34 -13.80 -0.78
N ALA A 536 -37.85 -12.63 -0.38
CA ALA A 536 -39.29 -12.37 -0.29
C ALA A 536 -39.97 -12.46 -1.67
N ARG A 537 -39.39 -11.83 -2.69
CA ARG A 537 -39.91 -11.92 -4.07
C ARG A 537 -39.96 -13.35 -4.59
N TYR A 538 -38.94 -14.14 -4.28
CA TYR A 538 -38.90 -15.55 -4.68
C TYR A 538 -39.99 -16.38 -3.98
N GLN A 539 -40.23 -16.14 -2.69
CA GLN A 539 -41.35 -16.76 -1.97
C GLN A 539 -42.72 -16.38 -2.54
N ASP A 540 -42.89 -15.13 -2.98
CA ASP A 540 -44.13 -14.70 -3.63
C ASP A 540 -44.32 -15.38 -5.00
N LEU A 541 -43.24 -15.52 -5.79
CA LEU A 541 -43.25 -16.26 -7.06
C LEU A 541 -43.62 -17.74 -6.84
N GLN A 542 -43.09 -18.38 -5.80
CA GLN A 542 -43.45 -19.76 -5.44
C GLN A 542 -44.95 -19.90 -5.17
N LYS A 543 -45.51 -19.02 -4.31
CA LYS A 543 -46.95 -19.02 -4.02
C LYS A 543 -47.79 -18.80 -5.27
N GLU A 544 -47.34 -17.92 -6.17
CA GLU A 544 -48.01 -17.68 -7.44
C GLU A 544 -48.01 -18.95 -8.31
N MET A 545 -46.87 -19.64 -8.45
CA MET A 545 -46.79 -20.89 -9.20
C MET A 545 -47.67 -22.00 -8.62
N GLU A 546 -47.64 -22.19 -7.29
CA GLU A 546 -48.52 -23.17 -6.61
C GLU A 546 -50.00 -22.87 -6.84
N SER A 547 -50.37 -21.58 -6.83
CA SER A 547 -51.73 -21.15 -7.12
C SER A 547 -52.14 -21.46 -8.56
N ARG A 548 -51.25 -21.25 -9.54
CA ARG A 548 -51.49 -21.55 -10.96
C ARG A 548 -51.74 -23.04 -11.18
N ILE A 549 -50.88 -23.91 -10.64
CA ILE A 549 -51.05 -25.37 -10.73
C ILE A 549 -52.39 -25.81 -10.13
N THR A 550 -52.79 -25.21 -9.01
CA THR A 550 -54.06 -25.50 -8.35
C THR A 550 -55.26 -25.08 -9.22
N VAL A 551 -55.18 -23.91 -9.87
CA VAL A 551 -56.21 -23.43 -10.80
C VAL A 551 -56.31 -24.33 -12.02
N GLU A 552 -55.19 -24.63 -12.67
CA GLU A 552 -55.12 -25.52 -13.84
C GLU A 552 -55.72 -26.90 -13.54
N SER A 553 -55.37 -27.48 -12.40
CA SER A 553 -55.91 -28.77 -11.95
C SER A 553 -57.43 -28.72 -11.76
N ARG A 554 -57.96 -27.63 -11.18
CA ARG A 554 -59.41 -27.43 -11.01
C ARG A 554 -60.12 -27.25 -12.35
N GLU A 555 -59.53 -26.52 -13.28
CA GLU A 555 -60.08 -26.33 -14.62
C GLU A 555 -60.13 -27.64 -15.42
N PHE A 556 -59.06 -28.43 -15.33
CA PHE A 556 -59.01 -29.75 -15.93
C PHE A 556 -60.15 -30.65 -15.42
N LEU A 557 -60.35 -30.72 -14.10
CA LEU A 557 -61.43 -31.49 -13.49
C LEU A 557 -62.82 -31.02 -13.95
N LYS A 558 -63.04 -29.70 -14.08
CA LYS A 558 -64.30 -29.16 -14.61
C LYS A 558 -64.52 -29.57 -16.07
N LYS A 559 -63.49 -29.49 -16.91
CA LYS A 559 -63.55 -29.90 -18.33
C LYS A 559 -63.82 -31.40 -18.47
N SER A 560 -63.17 -32.23 -17.68
CA SER A 560 -63.40 -33.69 -17.69
C SER A 560 -64.83 -34.04 -17.27
N LYS A 561 -65.38 -33.41 -16.21
CA LYS A 561 -66.79 -33.61 -15.82
C LYS A 561 -67.78 -33.27 -16.95
N LYS A 562 -67.54 -32.18 -17.69
CA LYS A 562 -68.36 -31.82 -18.86
C LYS A 562 -68.29 -32.88 -19.96
N ARG A 563 -67.08 -33.35 -20.30
CA ARG A 563 -66.90 -34.43 -21.29
C ARG A 563 -67.62 -35.71 -20.90
N VAL A 564 -67.56 -36.10 -19.63
CA VAL A 564 -68.30 -37.27 -19.13
C VAL A 564 -69.82 -37.12 -19.32
N GLN A 565 -70.36 -35.93 -19.08
CA GLN A 565 -71.78 -35.66 -19.32
C GLN A 565 -72.12 -35.68 -20.82
N GLU A 566 -71.28 -35.09 -21.65
CA GLU A 566 -71.42 -35.10 -23.12
C GLU A 566 -71.39 -36.52 -23.70
N LEU A 567 -70.46 -37.37 -23.23
CA LEU A 567 -70.39 -38.78 -23.62
C LEU A 567 -71.68 -39.54 -23.26
N LYS A 568 -72.19 -39.35 -22.05
CA LYS A 568 -73.45 -39.98 -21.61
C LYS A 568 -74.65 -39.51 -22.43
N LYS A 569 -74.71 -38.20 -22.74
CA LYS A 569 -75.78 -37.65 -23.58
C LYS A 569 -75.69 -38.18 -25.01
N GLY A 570 -74.49 -38.18 -25.60
CA GLY A 570 -74.24 -38.71 -26.94
C GLY A 570 -74.62 -40.18 -27.08
N PHE A 571 -74.36 -41.00 -26.06
CA PHE A 571 -74.82 -42.39 -26.02
C PHE A 571 -76.35 -42.50 -26.11
N SER A 572 -77.10 -41.73 -25.31
CA SER A 572 -78.56 -41.73 -25.38
C SER A 572 -79.07 -41.28 -26.76
N ASP A 573 -78.48 -40.22 -27.31
CA ASP A 573 -78.87 -39.68 -28.62
C ASP A 573 -78.60 -40.69 -29.76
N LEU A 574 -77.45 -41.38 -29.74
CA LEU A 574 -77.08 -42.42 -30.72
C LEU A 574 -78.00 -43.64 -30.62
N LEU A 575 -78.36 -44.09 -29.41
CA LEU A 575 -79.30 -45.20 -29.26
C LEU A 575 -80.66 -44.90 -29.87
N VAL A 576 -81.19 -43.69 -29.64
CA VAL A 576 -82.46 -43.26 -30.23
C VAL A 576 -82.37 -43.22 -31.76
N GLN A 577 -81.23 -42.80 -32.31
CA GLN A 577 -81.01 -42.81 -33.76
C GLN A 577 -80.97 -44.24 -34.32
N HIS A 578 -80.24 -45.16 -33.68
CA HIS A 578 -80.20 -46.57 -34.10
C HIS A 578 -81.58 -47.22 -34.01
N GLU A 579 -82.32 -46.98 -32.93
CA GLU A 579 -83.71 -47.44 -32.77
C GLU A 579 -84.59 -46.96 -33.92
N LYS A 580 -84.52 -45.67 -34.26
CA LYS A 580 -85.31 -45.11 -35.35
C LYS A 580 -84.94 -45.71 -36.70
N ILE A 581 -83.65 -45.80 -37.03
CA ILE A 581 -83.18 -46.35 -38.32
C ILE A 581 -83.62 -47.80 -38.48
N LEU A 582 -83.38 -48.63 -37.46
CA LEU A 582 -83.75 -50.05 -37.49
C LEU A 582 -85.27 -50.24 -37.54
N TYR A 583 -86.03 -49.36 -36.86
CA TYR A 583 -87.49 -49.41 -36.91
C TYR A 583 -88.03 -49.04 -38.29
N ASP A 584 -87.43 -48.03 -38.95
CA ASP A 584 -87.77 -47.67 -40.33
C ASP A 584 -87.45 -48.82 -41.31
N GLU A 585 -86.31 -49.51 -41.13
CA GLU A 585 -85.96 -50.73 -41.89
C GLU A 585 -87.02 -51.83 -41.71
N TYR A 586 -87.42 -52.09 -40.46
CA TYR A 586 -88.47 -53.06 -40.14
C TYR A 586 -89.82 -52.70 -40.79
N GLN A 587 -90.23 -51.43 -40.75
CA GLN A 587 -91.47 -50.98 -41.40
C GLN A 587 -91.43 -51.16 -42.93
N ASN A 588 -90.27 -50.94 -43.55
CA ASN A 588 -90.08 -51.17 -44.98
C ASN A 588 -90.21 -52.66 -45.35
N GLU A 589 -89.66 -53.56 -44.54
CA GLU A 589 -89.82 -55.02 -44.71
C GLU A 589 -91.30 -55.44 -44.60
N LEU A 590 -92.04 -54.93 -43.60
CA LEU A 590 -93.48 -55.19 -43.49
C LEU A 590 -94.27 -54.69 -44.71
N ALA A 591 -93.92 -53.51 -45.21
CA ALA A 591 -94.55 -52.94 -46.40
C ALA A 591 -94.24 -53.78 -47.65
N TYR A 592 -93.00 -54.27 -47.78
CA TYR A 592 -92.58 -55.16 -48.85
C TYR A 592 -93.34 -56.49 -48.82
N ASN A 593 -93.41 -57.15 -47.66
CA ASN A 593 -94.16 -58.41 -47.49
C ASN A 593 -95.66 -58.24 -47.82
N SER A 594 -96.25 -57.10 -47.44
CA SER A 594 -97.64 -56.77 -47.73
C SER A 594 -97.89 -56.48 -49.22
N MET A 595 -96.94 -55.84 -49.90
CA MET A 595 -96.96 -55.65 -51.35
C MET A 595 -96.88 -56.99 -52.09
N GLU A 596 -95.93 -57.85 -51.70
CA GLU A 596 -95.73 -59.17 -52.28
C GLU A 596 -97.00 -60.05 -52.13
N GLU A 597 -97.64 -60.06 -50.95
CA GLU A 597 -98.91 -60.75 -50.74
C GLU A 597 -99.99 -60.26 -51.72
N ARG A 598 -100.11 -58.93 -51.89
CA ARG A 598 -101.11 -58.33 -52.79
C ARG A 598 -100.84 -58.67 -54.25
N GLU A 599 -99.59 -58.69 -54.67
CA GLU A 599 -99.20 -59.07 -56.04
C GLU A 599 -99.50 -60.53 -56.30
N ARG A 600 -99.06 -61.44 -55.41
CA ARG A 600 -99.36 -62.87 -55.51
C ARG A 600 -100.86 -63.17 -55.52
N ASN A 601 -101.66 -62.44 -54.74
CA ASN A 601 -103.12 -62.58 -54.73
C ASN A 601 -103.82 -62.03 -55.97
N LYS A 602 -103.21 -61.08 -56.71
CA LYS A 602 -103.74 -60.57 -57.99
C LYS A 602 -103.48 -61.51 -59.16
N GLU A 603 -102.43 -62.31 -59.08
CA GLU A 603 -102.06 -63.29 -60.12
C GLU A 603 -102.94 -64.56 -60.09
N LEU A 604 -103.77 -64.71 -59.05
CA LEU A 604 -104.76 -65.78 -58.84
C LEU A 604 -106.18 -65.32 -59.22
#